data_AF-A0A7R9QWT7-F1
#
_entry.id   AF-A0A7R9QWT7-F1
#
_cell.length_a   1.000
_cell.length_b   1.000
_cell.length_c   1.000
_cell.angle_alpha   90.00
_cell.angle_beta   90.00
_cell.angle_gamma   90.00
#
_symmetry.space_group_name_H-M   'P 1'
#
loop_
_entity.id
_entity.type
_entity.pdbx_description
1 polymer ?
#
loop_
_entity_poly.entity_id
_entity_poly.type
_entity_poly.pdbx_seq_one_letter_code
_entity_poly.pdbx_strand_id
1 'polypeptide(L)'
;YEYLIHTLFYLIIIHIHIIRAQEDFEFSSQSSGSIVCSLSPNCSSCISQPQCAWCSAQTPLPGITRCDSSESLSANGCPDKDIVNPASSVEIVKALDYPIDLYYLMDLTYSMKEHKEKLVELADSLAIHMNNITKSFRLGFGSFIDKVVMPYASMVPNKLANPCTDQQQCAPPYGFRNHLGLSTNISQFVLEVGSTPLSGNLDNAEGGFDAIMQAIVCRQHIDWQYLSRKIILFATDSIFHYAGDGKLGGIVQPNDGECHLSDEGVYTESKEQDYPSLEQINRVVTESKTNIIFAVPEDSINVYKQLSEHIPGSTTGLLKDDSSNIVDIIRDNFKKIASKVEFRDNSSDAIQIRYMSSCLGSH
;
A
#
# COMPACT_ATOMS: atom_id res chain seq x y z
N TYR A 1 -50.50 32.99 -8.38
CA TYR A 1 -50.99 31.64 -8.05
C TYR A 1 -49.84 30.63 -8.00
N GLU A 2 -49.00 30.51 -9.03
CA GLU A 2 -47.82 29.62 -9.01
C GLU A 2 -46.81 29.91 -7.89
N TYR A 3 -46.56 31.19 -7.58
CA TYR A 3 -45.62 31.57 -6.52
C TYR A 3 -46.06 31.16 -5.11
N LEU A 4 -47.38 31.12 -4.87
CA LEU A 4 -47.96 30.74 -3.58
C LEU A 4 -47.87 29.23 -3.37
N ILE A 5 -48.00 28.45 -4.44
CA ILE A 5 -47.89 26.99 -4.44
C ILE A 5 -46.43 26.60 -4.17
N HIS A 6 -45.46 27.29 -4.76
CA HIS A 6 -44.03 27.01 -4.55
C HIS A 6 -43.57 27.29 -3.12
N THR A 7 -44.08 28.35 -2.48
CA THR A 7 -43.76 28.69 -1.08
C THR A 7 -44.43 27.74 -0.09
N LEU A 8 -45.67 27.31 -0.36
CA LEU A 8 -46.33 26.24 0.41
C LEU A 8 -45.59 24.90 0.28
N PHE A 9 -45.09 24.55 -0.90
CA PHE A 9 -44.33 23.32 -1.11
C PHE A 9 -42.98 23.33 -0.37
N TYR A 10 -42.28 24.47 -0.36
CA TYR A 10 -41.04 24.64 0.41
C TYR A 10 -41.28 24.57 1.92
N LEU A 11 -42.37 25.18 2.42
CA LEU A 11 -42.74 25.09 3.84
C LEU A 11 -43.11 23.65 4.24
N ILE A 12 -43.77 22.89 3.37
CA ILE A 12 -44.09 21.48 3.60
C ILE A 12 -42.82 20.62 3.58
N ILE A 13 -41.88 20.84 2.66
CA ILE A 13 -40.60 20.10 2.63
C ILE A 13 -39.74 20.44 3.86
N ILE A 14 -39.70 21.70 4.29
CA ILE A 14 -38.99 22.10 5.51
C ILE A 14 -39.68 21.49 6.74
N HIS A 15 -41.01 21.44 6.81
CA HIS A 15 -41.69 20.72 7.89
C HIS A 15 -41.46 19.21 7.84
N ILE A 16 -41.40 18.57 6.68
CA ILE A 16 -41.08 17.14 6.55
C ILE A 16 -39.62 16.87 6.95
N HIS A 17 -38.68 17.77 6.63
CA HIS A 17 -37.29 17.65 7.07
C HIS A 17 -37.11 17.96 8.56
N ILE A 18 -37.89 18.87 9.15
CA ILE A 18 -37.91 19.11 10.60
C ILE A 18 -38.56 17.94 11.34
N ILE A 19 -39.63 17.35 10.81
CA ILE A 19 -40.27 16.14 11.37
C ILE A 19 -39.31 14.95 11.28
N ARG A 20 -38.63 14.73 10.14
CA ARG A 20 -37.57 13.71 10.02
C ARG A 20 -36.37 13.97 10.93
N ALA A 21 -35.96 15.23 11.09
CA ALA A 21 -34.88 15.59 12.01
C ALA A 21 -35.29 15.49 13.50
N GLN A 22 -36.59 15.50 13.81
CA GLN A 22 -37.12 15.21 15.15
C GLN A 22 -37.41 13.72 15.38
N GLU A 23 -37.53 12.90 14.34
CA GLU A 23 -37.69 11.44 14.46
C GLU A 23 -36.36 10.66 14.50
N ASP A 24 -35.23 11.26 14.07
CA ASP A 24 -33.89 10.63 14.18
C ASP A 24 -33.07 11.10 15.41
N PHE A 25 -33.71 11.78 16.36
CA PHE A 25 -33.14 12.06 17.69
C PHE A 25 -34.04 11.53 18.82
N GLU A 26 -34.67 10.38 18.61
CA GLU A 26 -34.80 9.44 19.71
C GLU A 26 -33.41 8.88 19.97
N PHE A 27 -32.71 9.51 20.91
CA PHE A 27 -31.76 8.81 21.75
C PHE A 27 -32.47 7.52 22.15
N SER A 28 -32.09 6.40 21.52
CA SER A 28 -32.23 5.14 22.20
C SER A 28 -31.39 5.34 23.45
N SER A 29 -32.05 5.76 24.54
CA SER A 29 -31.74 5.16 25.79
C SER A 29 -31.84 3.68 25.47
N GLN A 30 -30.70 3.06 25.16
CA GLN A 30 -30.56 1.66 25.48
C GLN A 30 -31.13 1.61 26.89
N SER A 31 -32.29 0.96 26.99
CA SER A 31 -32.75 0.45 28.26
C SER A 31 -31.50 0.00 28.99
N SER A 32 -31.35 0.42 30.24
CA SER A 32 -30.51 -0.28 31.19
C SER A 32 -30.93 -1.75 31.18
N GLY A 33 -30.53 -2.49 30.16
CA GLY A 33 -30.46 -3.92 30.13
C GLY A 33 -29.37 -4.16 31.14
N SER A 34 -29.78 -4.56 32.34
CA SER A 34 -28.86 -5.03 33.36
C SER A 34 -27.81 -5.89 32.66
N ILE A 35 -26.53 -5.57 32.83
CA ILE A 35 -25.45 -6.39 32.28
C ILE A 35 -25.67 -7.79 32.87
N VAL A 36 -26.21 -8.72 32.07
CA VAL A 36 -26.53 -10.06 32.56
C VAL A 36 -25.31 -10.93 32.31
N CYS A 37 -24.41 -10.96 33.28
CA CYS A 37 -23.36 -11.96 33.31
C CYS A 37 -23.98 -13.32 33.64
N SER A 38 -23.83 -14.29 32.74
CA SER A 38 -24.21 -15.66 33.02
C SER A 38 -23.31 -16.22 34.11
N LEU A 39 -23.90 -17.01 35.03
CA LEU A 39 -23.15 -17.69 36.08
C LEU A 39 -22.07 -18.57 35.47
N SER A 40 -20.80 -18.18 35.69
CA SER A 40 -19.64 -18.92 35.23
C SER A 40 -18.93 -19.61 36.40
N PRO A 41 -18.53 -20.90 36.26
CA PRO A 41 -17.88 -21.65 37.32
C PRO A 41 -16.40 -21.27 37.52
N ASN A 42 -15.79 -20.55 36.57
CA ASN A 42 -14.39 -20.15 36.62
C ASN A 42 -14.19 -18.76 35.97
N CYS A 43 -13.04 -18.15 36.28
CA CYS A 43 -12.67 -16.82 35.80
C CYS A 43 -12.64 -16.74 34.26
N SER A 44 -12.04 -17.73 33.59
CA SER A 44 -11.89 -17.71 32.13
C SER A 44 -13.23 -17.69 31.39
N SER A 45 -14.22 -18.45 31.86
CA SER A 45 -15.58 -18.47 31.30
C SER A 45 -16.39 -17.22 31.67
N CYS A 46 -15.97 -16.48 32.69
CA CYS A 46 -16.60 -15.23 33.08
C CYS A 46 -16.12 -14.07 32.20
N ILE A 47 -14.80 -13.87 32.15
CA ILE A 47 -14.17 -12.76 31.40
C ILE A 47 -14.24 -12.93 29.88
N SER A 48 -14.64 -14.12 29.39
CA SER A 48 -14.97 -14.33 27.98
C SER A 48 -16.34 -13.73 27.60
N GLN A 49 -17.16 -13.39 28.59
CA GLN A 49 -18.42 -12.69 28.36
C GLN A 49 -18.14 -11.18 28.26
N PRO A 50 -18.68 -10.50 27.24
CA PRO A 50 -18.48 -9.07 27.08
C PRO A 50 -19.02 -8.31 28.29
N GLN A 51 -18.25 -7.33 28.78
CA GLN A 51 -18.59 -6.46 29.92
C GLN A 51 -18.72 -7.17 31.30
N CYS A 52 -18.29 -8.43 31.41
CA CYS A 52 -18.23 -9.16 32.68
C CYS A 52 -16.84 -9.15 33.29
N ALA A 53 -16.79 -9.08 34.62
CA ALA A 53 -15.61 -9.08 35.44
C ALA A 53 -15.68 -10.23 36.46
N TRP A 54 -14.53 -10.65 36.99
CA TRP A 54 -14.44 -11.75 37.96
C TRP A 54 -13.88 -11.31 39.31
N CYS A 55 -14.53 -11.67 40.42
CA CYS A 55 -14.00 -11.44 41.76
C CYS A 55 -13.13 -12.62 42.24
N SER A 56 -11.83 -12.38 42.37
CA SER A 56 -10.81 -13.36 42.78
C SER A 56 -10.55 -13.43 44.29
N ALA A 57 -11.30 -12.67 45.10
CA ALA A 57 -11.14 -12.63 46.54
C ALA A 57 -11.22 -14.04 47.18
N GLN A 58 -10.28 -14.31 48.09
CA GLN A 58 -10.12 -15.62 48.75
C GLN A 58 -11.18 -15.88 49.82
N THR A 59 -11.74 -14.82 50.42
CA THR A 59 -12.80 -14.90 51.43
C THR A 59 -14.18 -15.07 50.76
N PRO A 60 -15.02 -16.03 51.19
CA PRO A 60 -16.40 -16.12 50.72
C PRO A 60 -17.16 -14.86 51.14
N LEU A 61 -17.57 -14.05 50.19
CA LEU A 61 -18.49 -12.95 50.44
C LEU A 61 -19.92 -13.51 50.28
N PRO A 62 -20.76 -13.50 51.33
CA PRO A 62 -22.10 -14.07 51.26
C PRO A 62 -22.97 -13.26 50.30
N GLY A 63 -23.51 -13.93 49.28
CA GLY A 63 -24.45 -13.32 48.33
C GLY A 63 -23.82 -12.72 47.06
N ILE A 64 -22.49 -12.79 46.89
CA ILE A 64 -21.82 -12.27 45.70
C ILE A 64 -21.61 -13.38 44.66
N THR A 65 -22.13 -13.18 43.46
CA THR A 65 -21.74 -13.95 42.28
C THR A 65 -20.32 -13.55 41.88
N ARG A 66 -19.40 -14.51 41.75
CA ARG A 66 -18.01 -14.20 41.36
C ARG A 66 -17.89 -13.63 39.94
N CYS A 67 -18.93 -13.75 39.12
CA CYS A 67 -19.00 -13.21 37.78
C CYS A 67 -20.13 -12.20 37.71
N ASP A 68 -19.80 -10.93 37.49
CA ASP A 68 -20.76 -9.83 37.31
C ASP A 68 -20.06 -8.61 36.68
N SER A 69 -20.76 -7.50 36.45
CA SER A 69 -20.13 -6.25 36.03
C SER A 69 -19.14 -5.75 37.08
N SER A 70 -18.12 -4.99 36.65
CA SER A 70 -17.11 -4.44 37.57
C SER A 70 -17.76 -3.58 38.67
N GLU A 71 -18.79 -2.80 38.31
CA GLU A 71 -19.52 -1.93 39.24
C GLU A 71 -20.31 -2.73 40.28
N SER A 72 -20.99 -3.81 39.84
CA SER A 72 -21.74 -4.71 40.74
C SER A 72 -20.80 -5.41 41.73
N LEU A 73 -19.64 -5.88 41.26
CA LEU A 73 -18.66 -6.53 42.13
C LEU A 73 -18.09 -5.56 43.17
N SER A 74 -17.73 -4.34 42.79
CA SER A 74 -17.29 -3.31 43.75
C SER A 74 -18.40 -2.95 44.73
N ALA A 75 -19.64 -2.77 44.25
CA ALA A 75 -20.80 -2.43 45.10
C ALA A 75 -21.16 -3.53 46.11
N ASN A 76 -20.97 -4.80 45.73
CA ASN A 76 -21.20 -5.93 46.59
C ASN A 76 -20.03 -6.21 47.55
N GLY A 77 -18.91 -5.48 47.44
CA GLY A 77 -17.80 -5.55 48.40
C GLY A 77 -16.61 -6.40 47.95
N CYS A 78 -16.49 -6.71 46.66
CA CYS A 78 -15.23 -7.22 46.11
C CYS A 78 -14.19 -6.08 46.12
N PRO A 79 -13.01 -6.25 46.74
CA PRO A 79 -11.95 -5.24 46.68
C PRO A 79 -11.50 -5.00 45.24
N ASP A 80 -11.31 -3.73 44.84
CA ASP A 80 -10.96 -3.39 43.44
C ASP A 80 -9.71 -4.13 42.93
N LYS A 81 -8.73 -4.38 43.82
CA LYS A 81 -7.51 -5.16 43.51
C LYS A 81 -7.77 -6.64 43.16
N ASP A 82 -8.92 -7.18 43.59
CA ASP A 82 -9.31 -8.56 43.40
C ASP A 82 -10.32 -8.72 42.24
N ILE A 83 -10.74 -7.61 41.61
CA ILE A 83 -11.58 -7.60 40.41
C ILE A 83 -10.70 -7.79 39.17
N VAL A 84 -10.96 -8.88 38.46
CA VAL A 84 -10.28 -9.24 37.20
C VAL A 84 -11.21 -8.87 36.05
N ASN A 85 -10.90 -7.74 35.42
CA ASN A 85 -11.54 -7.29 34.18
C ASN A 85 -10.42 -6.89 33.21
N PRO A 86 -9.87 -7.83 32.42
CA PRO A 86 -8.75 -7.52 31.55
C PRO A 86 -9.23 -6.60 30.41
N ALA A 87 -9.00 -5.30 30.56
CA ALA A 87 -9.04 -4.39 29.44
C ALA A 87 -7.89 -4.76 28.49
N SER A 88 -8.21 -5.13 27.25
CA SER A 88 -7.17 -5.30 26.23
C SER A 88 -6.71 -3.92 25.79
N SER A 89 -5.49 -3.53 26.14
CA SER A 89 -4.85 -2.31 25.65
C SER A 89 -3.70 -2.67 24.72
N VAL A 90 -3.71 -2.12 23.50
CA VAL A 90 -2.59 -2.19 22.57
C VAL A 90 -2.00 -0.80 22.43
N GLU A 91 -0.75 -0.63 22.84
CA GLU A 91 0.00 0.61 22.66
C GLU A 91 0.92 0.44 21.44
N ILE A 92 0.85 1.38 20.50
CA ILE A 92 1.68 1.36 19.29
C ILE A 92 2.74 2.46 19.40
N VAL A 93 3.99 2.02 19.51
CA VAL A 93 5.14 2.91 19.51
C VAL A 93 5.82 2.83 18.14
N LYS A 94 5.99 3.98 17.48
CA LYS A 94 6.80 4.05 16.26
C LYS A 94 8.26 3.80 16.62
N ALA A 95 8.86 2.76 16.05
CA ALA A 95 10.29 2.54 16.16
C ALA A 95 11.04 3.69 15.47
N LEU A 96 12.01 4.30 16.17
CA LEU A 96 12.81 5.42 15.67
C LEU A 96 13.78 5.01 14.54
N ASP A 97 14.28 3.78 14.58
CA ASP A 97 15.22 3.23 13.60
C ASP A 97 14.67 1.90 13.07
N TYR A 98 13.93 1.96 11.96
CA TYR A 98 13.29 0.80 11.34
C TYR A 98 13.90 0.56 9.95
N PRO A 99 14.30 -0.69 9.61
CA PRO A 99 14.94 -0.99 8.32
C PRO A 99 14.12 -0.54 7.12
N ILE A 100 14.81 -0.09 6.07
CA ILE A 100 14.21 0.37 4.81
C ILE A 100 14.81 -0.44 3.67
N ASP A 101 13.92 -1.04 2.90
CA ASP A 101 14.24 -1.64 1.61
C ASP A 101 13.64 -0.75 0.52
N LEU A 102 14.49 -0.18 -0.33
CA LEU A 102 14.08 0.61 -1.49
C LEU A 102 14.44 -0.16 -2.76
N TYR A 103 13.42 -0.54 -3.54
CA TYR A 103 13.62 -1.15 -4.85
C TYR A 103 13.31 -0.11 -5.92
N TYR A 104 14.35 0.28 -6.67
CA TYR A 104 14.23 1.25 -7.76
C TYR A 104 13.76 0.50 -9.01
N LEU A 105 12.53 0.77 -9.43
CA LEU A 105 11.89 0.13 -10.58
C LEU A 105 11.77 1.15 -11.71
N MET A 106 12.62 1.00 -12.73
CA MET A 106 12.84 2.02 -13.75
C MET A 106 12.40 1.58 -15.14
N ASP A 107 11.67 2.45 -15.81
CA ASP A 107 11.49 2.42 -17.25
C ASP A 107 12.83 2.65 -17.97
N LEU A 108 13.21 1.73 -18.85
CA LEU A 108 14.45 1.82 -19.65
C LEU A 108 14.21 1.95 -21.15
N THR A 109 13.06 2.50 -21.54
CA THR A 109 12.88 3.08 -22.88
C THR A 109 13.91 4.19 -23.13
N TYR A 110 14.18 4.47 -24.41
CA TYR A 110 15.24 5.42 -24.78
C TYR A 110 15.00 6.84 -24.26
N SER A 111 13.75 7.26 -24.08
CA SER A 111 13.40 8.57 -23.52
C SER A 111 13.89 8.75 -22.08
N MET A 112 14.04 7.64 -21.33
CA MET A 112 14.54 7.63 -19.95
C MET A 112 16.07 7.76 -19.83
N LYS A 113 16.79 8.01 -20.94
CA LYS A 113 18.26 8.12 -20.96
C LYS A 113 18.81 9.11 -19.94
N GLU A 114 18.32 10.35 -19.96
CA GLU A 114 18.84 11.43 -19.11
C GLU A 114 18.54 11.14 -17.63
N HIS A 115 17.35 10.61 -17.35
CA HIS A 115 16.96 10.18 -16.02
C HIS A 115 17.88 9.08 -15.47
N LYS A 116 18.30 8.14 -16.32
CA LYS A 116 19.20 7.03 -15.96
C LYS A 116 20.61 7.55 -15.64
N GLU A 117 21.16 8.42 -16.50
CA GLU A 117 22.47 9.04 -16.28
C GLU A 117 22.47 9.83 -14.96
N LYS A 118 21.39 10.56 -14.68
CA LYS A 118 21.25 11.29 -13.41
C LYS A 118 21.15 10.38 -12.19
N LEU A 119 20.45 9.25 -12.30
CA LEU A 119 20.34 8.29 -11.19
C LEU A 119 21.72 7.78 -10.76
N VAL A 120 22.60 7.49 -11.71
CA VAL A 120 23.99 7.08 -11.46
C VAL A 120 24.75 8.17 -10.68
N GLU A 121 24.57 9.44 -11.06
CA GLU A 121 25.20 10.58 -10.38
C GLU A 121 24.68 10.79 -8.94
N LEU A 122 23.39 10.52 -8.70
CA LEU A 122 22.72 10.82 -7.43
C LEU A 122 22.69 9.65 -6.44
N ALA A 123 23.04 8.43 -6.87
CA ALA A 123 22.93 7.22 -6.05
C ALA A 123 23.73 7.29 -4.73
N ASP A 124 24.96 7.81 -4.76
CA ASP A 124 25.77 7.97 -3.55
C ASP A 124 25.14 8.97 -2.57
N SER A 125 24.62 10.09 -3.10
CA SER A 125 23.92 11.09 -2.30
C SER A 125 22.66 10.49 -1.66
N LEU A 126 21.88 9.73 -2.42
CA LEU A 126 20.71 9.01 -1.93
C LEU A 126 21.07 8.10 -0.75
N ALA A 127 22.11 7.28 -0.90
CA ALA A 127 22.54 6.36 0.14
C ALA A 127 22.98 7.10 1.41
N ILE A 128 23.76 8.19 1.28
CA ILE A 128 24.18 9.02 2.41
C ILE A 128 22.96 9.62 3.13
N HIS A 129 22.00 10.14 2.38
CA HIS A 129 20.79 10.71 2.95
C HIS A 129 19.94 9.67 3.68
N MET A 130 19.81 8.47 3.13
CA MET A 130 19.03 7.39 3.75
C MET A 130 19.73 6.80 4.98
N ASN A 131 21.06 6.74 4.98
CA ASN A 131 21.84 6.33 6.16
C ASN A 131 21.71 7.29 7.35
N ASN A 132 21.36 8.56 7.11
CA ASN A 132 21.03 9.51 8.18
C ASN A 132 19.63 9.28 8.79
N ILE A 133 18.77 8.52 8.10
CA ILE A 133 17.39 8.24 8.53
C ILE A 133 17.32 6.89 9.25
N THR A 134 17.94 5.86 8.69
CA THR A 134 18.02 4.53 9.30
C THR A 134 19.42 3.96 9.16
N LYS A 135 19.82 3.13 10.13
CA LYS A 135 21.08 2.38 10.06
C LYS A 135 21.03 1.19 9.11
N SER A 136 19.83 0.76 8.72
CA SER A 136 19.62 -0.41 7.86
C SER A 136 18.88 0.00 6.60
N PHE A 137 19.63 0.49 5.61
CA PHE A 137 19.13 0.84 4.29
C PHE A 137 19.68 -0.14 3.24
N ARG A 138 18.78 -0.71 2.43
CA ARG A 138 19.13 -1.53 1.25
C ARG A 138 18.49 -0.97 0.00
N LEU A 139 19.24 -1.06 -1.09
CA LEU A 139 18.85 -0.56 -2.40
C LEU A 139 18.94 -1.71 -3.43
N GLY A 140 17.91 -1.85 -4.25
CA GLY A 140 17.85 -2.80 -5.36
C GLY A 140 17.42 -2.11 -6.65
N PHE A 141 17.62 -2.78 -7.77
CA PHE A 141 17.34 -2.24 -9.11
C PHE A 141 16.64 -3.27 -9.99
N GLY A 142 15.54 -2.85 -10.60
CA GLY A 142 14.85 -3.57 -11.64
C GLY A 142 14.41 -2.61 -12.74
N SER A 143 14.16 -3.15 -13.92
CA SER A 143 13.70 -2.35 -15.04
C SER A 143 12.65 -3.05 -15.88
N PHE A 144 11.91 -2.25 -16.64
CA PHE A 144 10.88 -2.71 -17.54
C PHE A 144 10.85 -1.88 -18.81
N ILE A 145 10.27 -2.47 -19.85
CA ILE A 145 9.89 -1.79 -21.09
C ILE A 145 8.45 -2.21 -21.34
N ASP A 146 8.24 -3.26 -22.16
CA ASP A 146 6.92 -3.80 -22.43
C ASP A 146 6.98 -5.22 -23.01
N LYS A 147 5.81 -5.84 -23.20
CA LYS A 147 5.64 -7.18 -23.76
C LYS A 147 6.21 -7.25 -25.17
N VAL A 148 7.08 -8.23 -25.41
CA VAL A 148 7.77 -8.39 -26.69
C VAL A 148 6.91 -9.17 -27.70
N VAL A 149 5.78 -8.58 -28.08
CA VAL A 149 4.82 -9.04 -29.09
C VAL A 149 4.27 -7.82 -29.85
N MET A 150 3.78 -8.01 -31.09
CA MET A 150 3.00 -6.96 -31.75
C MET A 150 1.67 -6.76 -30.99
N PRO A 151 1.14 -5.53 -30.87
CA PRO A 151 1.62 -4.29 -31.48
C PRO A 151 2.64 -3.50 -30.64
N TYR A 152 2.97 -3.93 -29.42
CA TYR A 152 3.83 -3.17 -28.50
C TYR A 152 5.30 -3.16 -28.93
N ALA A 153 5.81 -4.28 -29.47
CA ALA A 153 7.19 -4.36 -29.97
C ALA A 153 7.26 -4.75 -31.45
N SER A 154 8.24 -4.20 -32.18
CA SER A 154 8.45 -4.56 -33.58
C SER A 154 9.08 -5.95 -33.71
N MET A 155 8.39 -6.86 -34.41
CA MET A 155 8.90 -8.21 -34.69
C MET A 155 9.77 -8.29 -35.96
N VAL A 156 10.07 -7.15 -36.60
CA VAL A 156 11.01 -7.10 -37.72
C VAL A 156 12.44 -7.35 -37.18
N PRO A 157 13.20 -8.34 -37.68
CA PRO A 157 14.45 -8.78 -37.05
C PRO A 157 15.44 -7.65 -36.71
N ASN A 158 15.65 -6.70 -37.63
CA ASN A 158 16.57 -5.57 -37.39
C ASN A 158 16.06 -4.62 -36.30
N LYS A 159 14.73 -4.38 -36.26
CA LYS A 159 14.11 -3.53 -35.24
C LYS A 159 13.96 -4.23 -33.89
N LEU A 160 13.86 -5.55 -33.88
CA LEU A 160 13.86 -6.32 -32.65
C LEU A 160 15.27 -6.36 -32.03
N ALA A 161 16.30 -6.46 -32.88
CA ALA A 161 17.70 -6.41 -32.45
C ALA A 161 18.11 -5.00 -31.97
N ASN A 162 17.59 -3.95 -32.60
CA ASN A 162 17.76 -2.56 -32.19
C ASN A 162 16.42 -1.80 -32.33
N PRO A 163 15.64 -1.63 -31.25
CA PRO A 163 14.32 -0.97 -31.31
C PRO A 163 14.42 0.55 -31.49
N CYS A 164 15.61 1.12 -31.27
CA CYS A 164 15.86 2.54 -31.47
C CYS A 164 16.14 2.88 -32.93
N THR A 165 16.35 4.16 -33.22
CA THR A 165 16.70 4.61 -34.58
C THR A 165 18.06 4.06 -35.03
N ASP A 166 18.33 4.00 -36.34
CA ASP A 166 19.60 3.49 -36.89
C ASP A 166 20.85 4.25 -36.37
N GLN A 167 20.65 5.43 -35.77
CA GLN A 167 21.71 6.27 -35.18
C GLN A 167 21.97 5.98 -33.70
N GLN A 168 21.11 5.19 -33.06
CA GLN A 168 21.10 4.92 -31.63
C GLN A 168 21.17 3.42 -31.40
N GLN A 169 22.15 2.96 -30.61
CA GLN A 169 22.26 1.55 -30.27
C GLN A 169 21.48 1.26 -28.99
N CYS A 170 20.48 0.41 -29.10
CA CYS A 170 19.68 -0.08 -27.99
C CYS A 170 19.75 -1.61 -27.88
N ALA A 171 19.44 -2.12 -26.70
CA ALA A 171 19.25 -3.55 -26.47
C ALA A 171 17.87 -3.99 -26.96
N PRO A 172 17.69 -5.28 -27.30
CA PRO A 172 16.39 -5.86 -27.57
C PRO A 172 15.39 -5.62 -26.41
N PRO A 173 14.09 -5.43 -26.71
CA PRO A 173 13.10 -5.22 -25.68
C PRO A 173 12.85 -6.46 -24.83
N TYR A 174 12.34 -6.24 -23.63
CA TYR A 174 11.93 -7.26 -22.64
C TYR A 174 10.83 -6.69 -21.74
N GLY A 175 10.04 -7.57 -21.11
CA GLY A 175 8.96 -7.14 -20.21
C GLY A 175 9.50 -6.55 -18.90
N PHE A 176 10.01 -7.40 -18.01
CA PHE A 176 10.61 -7.01 -16.73
C PHE A 176 11.90 -7.78 -16.48
N ARG A 177 12.88 -7.13 -15.85
CA ARG A 177 14.11 -7.75 -15.36
C ARG A 177 14.52 -7.19 -13.99
N ASN A 178 14.79 -8.09 -13.06
CA ASN A 178 15.51 -7.81 -11.83
C ASN A 178 17.03 -7.86 -12.10
N HIS A 179 17.71 -6.72 -12.04
CA HIS A 179 19.16 -6.64 -12.25
C HIS A 179 19.93 -6.80 -10.94
N LEU A 180 19.39 -6.25 -9.85
CA LEU A 180 20.03 -6.25 -8.54
C LEU A 180 18.98 -6.44 -7.44
N GLY A 181 19.05 -7.58 -6.76
CA GLY A 181 18.34 -7.79 -5.49
C GLY A 181 18.81 -6.79 -4.42
N LEU A 182 17.98 -6.60 -3.39
CA LEU A 182 18.21 -5.61 -2.34
C LEU A 182 19.53 -5.83 -1.59
N SER A 183 20.45 -4.86 -1.70
CA SER A 183 21.78 -4.94 -1.12
C SER A 183 22.18 -3.63 -0.43
N THR A 184 23.17 -3.70 0.46
CA THR A 184 23.81 -2.51 1.06
C THR A 184 24.94 -1.96 0.17
N ASN A 185 25.30 -2.68 -0.91
CA ASN A 185 26.40 -2.31 -1.80
C ASN A 185 25.95 -1.29 -2.85
N ILE A 186 26.10 -0.01 -2.53
CA ILE A 186 25.71 1.11 -3.40
C ILE A 186 26.57 1.17 -4.67
N SER A 187 27.86 0.82 -4.58
CA SER A 187 28.73 0.78 -5.77
C SER A 187 28.27 -0.26 -6.78
N GLN A 188 27.71 -1.39 -6.30
CA GLN A 188 27.09 -2.38 -7.19
C GLN A 188 25.82 -1.82 -7.83
N PHE A 189 24.96 -1.13 -7.08
CA PHE A 189 23.80 -0.45 -7.66
C PHE A 189 24.19 0.54 -8.77
N VAL A 190 25.17 1.40 -8.52
CA VAL A 190 25.69 2.38 -9.50
C VAL A 190 26.19 1.67 -10.76
N LEU A 191 26.91 0.55 -10.59
CA LEU A 191 27.45 -0.25 -11.69
C LEU A 191 26.33 -0.91 -12.51
N GLU A 192 25.36 -1.55 -11.86
CA GLU A 192 24.25 -2.24 -12.52
C GLU A 192 23.37 -1.24 -13.28
N VAL A 193 22.99 -0.11 -12.65
CA VAL A 193 22.25 0.96 -13.32
C VAL A 193 23.06 1.49 -14.51
N GLY A 194 24.31 1.88 -14.31
CA GLY A 194 25.14 2.47 -15.36
C GLY A 194 25.33 1.55 -16.57
N SER A 195 25.59 0.27 -16.32
CA SER A 195 25.88 -0.72 -17.36
C SER A 195 24.64 -1.26 -18.10
N THR A 196 23.44 -1.15 -17.52
CA THR A 196 22.21 -1.66 -18.16
C THR A 196 21.86 -0.85 -19.41
N PRO A 197 21.81 -1.43 -20.61
CA PRO A 197 21.50 -0.69 -21.82
C PRO A 197 20.04 -0.22 -21.87
N LEU A 198 19.80 0.89 -22.57
CA LEU A 198 18.45 1.35 -22.92
C LEU A 198 17.84 0.46 -24.01
N SER A 199 16.53 0.52 -24.14
CA SER A 199 15.74 -0.21 -25.15
C SER A 199 14.59 0.65 -25.68
N GLY A 200 13.57 0.03 -26.26
CA GLY A 200 12.36 0.69 -26.72
C GLY A 200 11.31 -0.27 -27.25
N ASN A 201 10.10 0.25 -27.35
CA ASN A 201 8.86 -0.34 -27.86
C ASN A 201 8.30 0.57 -28.98
N LEU A 202 7.09 0.28 -29.48
CA LEU A 202 6.45 0.96 -30.60
C LEU A 202 5.39 1.96 -30.16
N ASP A 203 4.67 1.65 -29.10
CA ASP A 203 3.62 2.48 -28.54
C ASP A 203 4.13 3.31 -27.36
N ASN A 204 3.22 4.06 -26.75
CA ASN A 204 3.56 5.02 -25.71
C ASN A 204 3.19 4.52 -24.31
N ALA A 205 2.58 3.35 -24.14
CA ALA A 205 2.27 2.81 -22.83
C ALA A 205 3.29 1.71 -22.51
N GLU A 206 3.68 1.61 -21.24
CA GLU A 206 4.72 0.66 -20.82
C GLU A 206 4.15 -0.46 -19.95
N GLY A 207 4.87 -1.58 -19.92
CA GLY A 207 4.54 -2.79 -19.14
C GLY A 207 4.84 -2.69 -17.65
N GLY A 208 4.76 -1.49 -17.06
CA GLY A 208 5.16 -1.23 -15.68
C GLY A 208 4.38 -2.03 -14.63
N PHE A 209 3.12 -2.41 -14.90
CA PHE A 209 2.32 -3.20 -13.96
C PHE A 209 2.83 -4.65 -13.82
N ASP A 210 3.30 -5.28 -14.91
CA ASP A 210 3.99 -6.59 -14.83
C ASP A 210 5.19 -6.49 -13.90
N ALA A 211 5.95 -5.41 -14.04
CA ALA A 211 7.15 -5.14 -13.26
C ALA A 211 6.83 -4.95 -11.77
N ILE A 212 5.78 -4.17 -11.43
CA ILE A 212 5.32 -4.01 -10.05
C ILE A 212 4.89 -5.34 -9.46
N MET A 213 4.10 -6.13 -10.20
CA MET A 213 3.63 -7.44 -9.76
C MET A 213 4.81 -8.34 -9.41
N GLN A 214 5.71 -8.57 -10.37
CA GLN A 214 6.87 -9.44 -10.19
C GLN A 214 7.81 -8.94 -9.09
N ALA A 215 8.03 -7.62 -8.98
CA ALA A 215 8.85 -7.05 -7.91
C ALA A 215 8.26 -7.31 -6.51
N ILE A 216 6.94 -7.45 -6.36
CA ILE A 216 6.30 -7.72 -5.06
C ILE A 216 6.25 -9.21 -4.75
N VAL A 217 5.83 -10.04 -5.72
CA VAL A 217 5.56 -11.47 -5.48
C VAL A 217 6.83 -12.31 -5.46
N CYS A 218 7.89 -11.92 -6.20
CA CYS A 218 9.17 -12.61 -6.24
C CYS A 218 10.08 -12.29 -5.05
N ARG A 219 9.59 -12.53 -3.83
CA ARG A 219 10.27 -12.13 -2.58
C ARG A 219 11.71 -12.59 -2.45
N GLN A 220 12.01 -13.80 -2.92
CA GLN A 220 13.36 -14.38 -2.82
C GLN A 220 14.33 -13.77 -3.85
N HIS A 221 13.88 -13.51 -5.07
CA HIS A 221 14.70 -12.91 -6.13
C HIS A 221 15.01 -11.44 -5.85
N ILE A 222 14.02 -10.69 -5.34
CA ILE A 222 14.20 -9.28 -4.96
C ILE A 222 14.89 -9.14 -3.60
N ASP A 223 14.83 -10.18 -2.77
CA ASP A 223 15.39 -10.26 -1.41
C ASP A 223 14.75 -9.29 -0.41
N TRP A 224 13.42 -9.22 -0.37
CA TRP A 224 12.69 -8.38 0.59
C TRP A 224 12.86 -8.88 2.04
N GLN A 225 13.26 -8.00 2.96
CA GLN A 225 13.30 -8.34 4.39
C GLN A 225 11.89 -8.50 4.95
N TYR A 226 11.72 -9.45 5.88
CA TYR A 226 10.44 -9.67 6.53
C TYR A 226 9.99 -8.42 7.32
N LEU A 227 10.88 -7.86 8.14
CA LEU A 227 10.65 -6.68 9.00
C LEU A 227 11.35 -5.43 8.47
N SER A 228 10.92 -4.97 7.30
CA SER A 228 11.39 -3.71 6.70
C SER A 228 10.22 -2.91 6.15
N ARG A 229 10.41 -1.59 6.05
CA ARG A 229 9.57 -0.72 5.23
C ARG A 229 9.95 -0.97 3.78
N LYS A 230 9.06 -1.65 3.06
CA LYS A 230 9.24 -1.98 1.64
C LYS A 230 8.73 -0.83 0.80
N ILE A 231 9.60 -0.26 -0.03
CA ILE A 231 9.28 0.85 -0.89
C ILE A 231 9.69 0.47 -2.32
N ILE A 232 8.76 0.53 -3.25
CA ILE A 232 9.04 0.50 -4.68
C ILE A 232 9.00 1.95 -5.15
N LEU A 233 10.10 2.42 -5.72
CA LEU A 233 10.15 3.69 -6.43
C LEU A 233 9.97 3.40 -7.91
N PHE A 234 8.78 3.66 -8.42
CA PHE A 234 8.40 3.43 -9.80
C PHE A 234 8.67 4.70 -10.62
N ALA A 235 9.64 4.65 -11.53
CA ALA A 235 10.06 5.79 -12.34
C ALA A 235 9.80 5.54 -13.83
N THR A 236 9.02 6.41 -14.46
CA THR A 236 8.72 6.41 -15.89
C THR A 236 8.33 7.81 -16.33
N ASP A 237 8.52 8.10 -17.62
CA ASP A 237 8.04 9.31 -18.27
C ASP A 237 6.70 9.12 -18.98
N SER A 238 6.11 7.93 -18.93
CA SER A 238 4.91 7.59 -19.69
C SER A 238 3.76 6.98 -18.89
N ILE A 239 2.68 6.62 -19.59
CA ILE A 239 1.53 5.89 -19.06
C ILE A 239 1.81 4.38 -19.04
N PHE A 240 0.87 3.60 -18.50
CA PHE A 240 1.03 2.17 -18.27
C PHE A 240 -0.09 1.35 -18.93
N HIS A 241 0.24 0.12 -19.31
CA HIS A 241 -0.74 -0.90 -19.64
C HIS A 241 -1.33 -1.59 -18.41
N TYR A 242 -2.57 -2.05 -18.52
CA TYR A 242 -3.28 -2.79 -17.47
C TYR A 242 -4.16 -3.90 -18.08
N ALA A 243 -4.69 -4.77 -17.21
CA ALA A 243 -5.49 -5.93 -17.65
C ALA A 243 -6.54 -5.59 -18.72
N GLY A 244 -6.55 -6.37 -19.79
CA GLY A 244 -7.34 -6.19 -20.99
C GLY A 244 -6.52 -5.70 -22.18
N ASP A 245 -5.46 -4.93 -21.95
CA ASP A 245 -4.64 -4.36 -23.02
C ASP A 245 -3.88 -5.44 -23.79
N GLY A 246 -3.42 -6.51 -23.12
CA GLY A 246 -2.69 -7.65 -23.71
C GLY A 246 -3.46 -8.36 -24.81
N LYS A 247 -4.79 -8.21 -24.86
CA LYS A 247 -5.65 -8.76 -25.90
C LYS A 247 -5.25 -8.28 -27.30
N LEU A 248 -4.73 -7.06 -27.44
CA LEU A 248 -4.25 -6.54 -28.72
C LEU A 248 -3.05 -7.34 -29.25
N GLY A 249 -2.20 -7.85 -28.35
CA GLY A 249 -1.09 -8.75 -28.67
C GLY A 249 -1.44 -10.24 -28.68
N GLY A 250 -2.72 -10.59 -28.60
CA GLY A 250 -3.19 -11.97 -28.58
C GLY A 250 -3.05 -12.67 -27.23
N ILE A 251 -2.71 -11.92 -26.18
CA ILE A 251 -2.54 -12.42 -24.82
C ILE A 251 -3.87 -12.32 -24.09
N VAL A 252 -4.46 -13.46 -23.75
CA VAL A 252 -5.81 -13.53 -23.19
C VAL A 252 -5.87 -14.24 -21.83
N GLN A 253 -4.78 -14.87 -21.42
CA GLN A 253 -4.67 -15.49 -20.10
C GLN A 253 -4.46 -14.38 -19.07
N PRO A 254 -5.33 -14.26 -18.05
CA PRO A 254 -5.13 -13.28 -16.98
C PRO A 254 -3.82 -13.52 -16.23
N ASN A 255 -3.23 -12.44 -15.70
CA ASN A 255 -2.13 -12.54 -14.75
C ASN A 255 -2.53 -13.40 -13.55
N ASP A 256 -1.69 -14.32 -13.10
CA ASP A 256 -2.01 -15.21 -11.97
C ASP A 256 -1.63 -14.62 -10.60
N GLY A 257 -0.83 -13.55 -10.57
CA GLY A 257 -0.34 -12.93 -9.34
C GLY A 257 0.78 -13.72 -8.66
N GLU A 258 1.47 -14.61 -9.39
CA GLU A 258 2.56 -15.45 -8.88
C GLU A 258 3.92 -15.02 -9.44
N CYS A 259 5.00 -15.54 -8.84
CA CYS A 259 6.36 -15.24 -9.26
C CYS A 259 6.81 -16.09 -10.46
N HIS A 260 7.29 -15.43 -11.50
CA HIS A 260 7.77 -16.05 -12.74
C HIS A 260 9.09 -15.42 -13.21
N LEU A 261 10.03 -15.20 -12.28
CA LEU A 261 11.39 -14.81 -12.63
C LEU A 261 12.25 -16.04 -12.89
N SER A 262 13.06 -15.98 -13.95
CA SER A 262 14.17 -16.92 -14.15
C SER A 262 15.30 -16.67 -13.15
N ASP A 263 16.28 -17.58 -13.10
CA ASP A 263 17.49 -17.42 -12.29
C ASP A 263 18.30 -16.15 -12.68
N GLU A 264 18.17 -15.70 -13.94
CA GLU A 264 18.77 -14.45 -14.45
C GLU A 264 17.91 -13.20 -14.16
N GLY A 265 16.80 -13.36 -13.43
CA GLY A 265 15.90 -12.30 -13.03
C GLY A 265 14.96 -11.81 -14.13
N VAL A 266 14.74 -12.56 -15.21
CA VAL A 266 13.87 -12.15 -16.33
C VAL A 266 12.45 -12.70 -16.13
N TYR A 267 11.43 -11.88 -16.37
CA TYR A 267 10.03 -12.32 -16.33
C TYR A 267 9.69 -13.23 -17.51
N THR A 268 9.42 -14.51 -17.24
CA THR A 268 9.26 -15.54 -18.27
C THR A 268 7.86 -15.57 -18.89
N GLU A 269 6.83 -15.17 -18.14
CA GLU A 269 5.43 -15.24 -18.58
C GLU A 269 4.93 -13.95 -19.24
N SER A 270 5.83 -12.99 -19.55
CA SER A 270 5.47 -11.68 -20.13
C SER A 270 4.63 -11.77 -21.41
N LYS A 271 4.81 -12.84 -22.21
CA LYS A 271 4.09 -13.07 -23.47
C LYS A 271 2.89 -14.01 -23.33
N GLU A 272 2.78 -14.68 -22.20
CA GLU A 272 1.76 -15.70 -21.96
C GLU A 272 0.62 -15.14 -21.12
N GLN A 273 0.92 -14.25 -20.18
CA GLN A 273 -0.05 -13.62 -19.28
C GLN A 273 -0.28 -12.15 -19.60
N ASP A 274 -1.54 -11.72 -19.53
CA ASP A 274 -1.96 -10.33 -19.65
C ASP A 274 -1.37 -9.47 -18.52
N TYR A 275 -1.41 -8.16 -18.67
CA TYR A 275 -1.01 -7.25 -17.61
C TYR A 275 -1.89 -7.45 -16.36
N PRO A 276 -1.36 -7.20 -15.15
CA PRO A 276 -2.16 -7.21 -13.94
C PRO A 276 -3.28 -6.18 -13.98
N SER A 277 -4.40 -6.51 -13.34
CA SER A 277 -5.45 -5.54 -13.06
C SER A 277 -5.09 -4.68 -11.86
N LEU A 278 -5.75 -3.53 -11.72
CA LEU A 278 -5.60 -2.65 -10.57
C LEU A 278 -5.94 -3.36 -9.24
N GLU A 279 -6.94 -4.24 -9.23
CA GLU A 279 -7.29 -5.03 -8.05
C GLU A 279 -6.14 -5.97 -7.65
N GLN A 280 -5.54 -6.66 -8.62
CA GLN A 280 -4.44 -7.58 -8.35
C GLN A 280 -3.23 -6.84 -7.78
N ILE A 281 -2.89 -5.66 -8.32
CA ILE A 281 -1.84 -4.80 -7.76
C ILE A 281 -2.20 -4.36 -6.33
N ASN A 282 -3.42 -3.89 -6.10
CA ASN A 282 -3.87 -3.46 -4.78
C ASN A 282 -3.77 -4.61 -3.75
N ARG A 283 -4.20 -5.83 -4.13
CA ARG A 283 -4.12 -7.02 -3.28
C ARG A 283 -2.68 -7.32 -2.88
N VAL A 284 -1.77 -7.46 -3.85
CA VAL A 284 -0.37 -7.83 -3.55
C VAL A 284 0.34 -6.75 -2.74
N VAL A 285 0.10 -5.46 -3.04
CA VAL A 285 0.65 -4.31 -2.29
C VAL A 285 0.17 -4.32 -0.84
N THR A 286 -1.12 -4.60 -0.61
CA THR A 286 -1.71 -4.64 0.73
C THR A 286 -1.17 -5.82 1.54
N GLU A 287 -1.11 -7.01 0.93
CA GLU A 287 -0.62 -8.23 1.60
C GLU A 287 0.88 -8.17 1.91
N SER A 288 1.68 -7.61 1.00
CA SER A 288 3.12 -7.44 1.20
C SER A 288 3.47 -6.24 2.08
N LYS A 289 2.50 -5.35 2.34
CA LYS A 289 2.68 -4.05 3.01
C LYS A 289 3.74 -3.19 2.32
N THR A 290 3.76 -3.25 0.98
CA THR A 290 4.66 -2.46 0.14
C THR A 290 4.08 -1.06 -0.05
N ASN A 291 4.93 -0.05 -0.11
CA ASN A 291 4.56 1.31 -0.45
C ASN A 291 5.09 1.61 -1.85
N ILE A 292 4.31 2.27 -2.69
CA ILE A 292 4.75 2.62 -4.06
C ILE A 292 4.87 4.13 -4.17
N ILE A 293 6.01 4.62 -4.65
CA ILE A 293 6.20 6.02 -4.99
C ILE A 293 6.25 6.10 -6.52
N PHE A 294 5.23 6.67 -7.14
CA PHE A 294 5.20 6.95 -8.57
C PHE A 294 5.95 8.26 -8.83
N ALA A 295 7.17 8.18 -9.37
CA ALA A 295 7.99 9.31 -9.78
C ALA A 295 7.82 9.54 -11.29
N VAL A 296 7.00 10.53 -11.65
CA VAL A 296 6.52 10.72 -13.02
C VAL A 296 6.52 12.21 -13.40
N PRO A 297 6.68 12.58 -14.68
CA PRO A 297 6.72 13.96 -15.14
C PRO A 297 5.35 14.65 -15.01
N GLU A 298 5.34 15.97 -15.23
CA GLU A 298 4.14 16.81 -15.06
C GLU A 298 2.97 16.36 -15.94
N ASP A 299 3.28 15.93 -17.17
CA ASP A 299 2.27 15.56 -18.16
C ASP A 299 1.48 14.30 -17.77
N SER A 300 2.10 13.35 -17.07
CA SER A 300 1.45 12.09 -16.66
C SER A 300 1.01 12.08 -15.19
N ILE A 301 1.43 13.06 -14.36
CA ILE A 301 1.20 13.06 -12.91
C ILE A 301 -0.27 12.92 -12.51
N ASN A 302 -1.20 13.46 -13.30
CA ASN A 302 -2.63 13.42 -12.97
C ASN A 302 -3.19 12.00 -13.07
N VAL A 303 -2.72 11.21 -14.04
CA VAL A 303 -3.10 9.80 -14.20
C VAL A 303 -2.62 9.00 -13.00
N TYR A 304 -1.37 9.20 -12.59
CA TYR A 304 -0.80 8.50 -11.43
C TYR A 304 -1.40 8.96 -10.10
N LYS A 305 -1.88 10.20 -9.99
CA LYS A 305 -2.63 10.66 -8.79
C LYS A 305 -3.93 9.90 -8.64
N GLN A 306 -4.71 9.77 -9.72
CA GLN A 306 -5.94 8.98 -9.72
C GLN A 306 -5.65 7.50 -9.42
N LEU A 307 -4.58 6.96 -10.00
CA LEU A 307 -4.14 5.59 -9.68
C LEU A 307 -3.82 5.44 -8.18
N SER A 308 -3.12 6.43 -7.62
CA SER A 308 -2.67 6.40 -6.23
C SER A 308 -3.83 6.43 -5.22
N GLU A 309 -4.97 7.03 -5.57
CA GLU A 309 -6.19 6.99 -4.76
C GLU A 309 -6.73 5.55 -4.57
N HIS A 310 -6.42 4.65 -5.49
CA HIS A 310 -6.91 3.27 -5.49
C HIS A 310 -5.87 2.26 -4.97
N ILE A 311 -4.61 2.66 -4.80
CA ILE A 311 -3.52 1.80 -4.30
C ILE A 311 -3.11 2.28 -2.90
N PRO A 312 -3.47 1.54 -1.85
CA PRO A 312 -3.04 1.81 -0.47
C PRO A 312 -1.53 1.97 -0.32
N GLY A 313 -1.10 2.97 0.45
CA GLY A 313 0.33 3.20 0.69
C GLY A 313 1.10 3.72 -0.53
N SER A 314 0.41 4.03 -1.64
CA SER A 314 1.04 4.68 -2.77
C SER A 314 1.04 6.22 -2.64
N THR A 315 2.00 6.86 -3.30
CA THR A 315 2.11 8.31 -3.40
C THR A 315 2.66 8.69 -4.77
N THR A 316 2.46 9.94 -5.18
CA THR A 316 3.03 10.49 -6.42
C THR A 316 4.07 11.56 -6.09
N GLY A 317 5.19 11.56 -6.81
CA GLY A 317 6.19 12.63 -6.83
C GLY A 317 6.40 13.13 -8.25
N LEU A 318 6.46 14.46 -8.41
CA LEU A 318 6.80 15.06 -9.70
C LEU A 318 8.28 14.78 -9.99
N LEU A 319 8.58 14.02 -11.03
CA LEU A 319 9.93 13.83 -11.54
C LEU A 319 10.25 14.99 -12.50
N LYS A 320 11.29 15.75 -12.21
CA LYS A 320 11.79 16.76 -13.16
C LYS A 320 12.48 16.07 -14.33
N ASP A 321 12.48 16.72 -15.49
CA ASP A 321 13.16 16.25 -16.71
C ASP A 321 14.64 15.91 -16.45
N ASP A 322 15.31 16.67 -15.58
CA ASP A 322 16.71 16.44 -15.22
C ASP A 322 16.90 15.43 -14.07
N SER A 323 15.83 14.81 -13.56
CA SER A 323 15.83 13.91 -12.40
C SER A 323 16.48 14.47 -11.12
N SER A 324 16.76 15.79 -11.06
CA SER A 324 17.55 16.40 -9.97
C SER A 324 16.90 16.27 -8.61
N ASN A 325 15.58 16.12 -8.58
CA ASN A 325 14.78 16.07 -7.36
C ASN A 325 14.45 14.64 -6.89
N ILE A 326 15.01 13.59 -7.49
CA ILE A 326 14.67 12.20 -7.11
C ILE A 326 14.96 11.91 -5.62
N VAL A 327 16.06 12.45 -5.09
CA VAL A 327 16.43 12.31 -3.68
C VAL A 327 15.43 13.02 -2.78
N ASP A 328 14.96 14.21 -3.19
CA ASP A 328 13.93 14.97 -2.46
C ASP A 328 12.58 14.23 -2.48
N ILE A 329 12.18 13.66 -3.63
CA ILE A 329 10.97 12.85 -3.78
C ILE A 329 10.97 11.69 -2.78
N ILE A 330 12.09 10.94 -2.71
CA ILE A 330 12.21 9.80 -1.80
C ILE A 330 12.15 10.27 -0.36
N ARG A 331 12.93 11.29 0.01
CA ARG A 331 12.97 11.83 1.37
C ARG A 331 11.60 12.32 1.84
N ASP A 332 10.91 13.09 1.01
CA ASP A 332 9.68 13.76 1.40
C ASP A 332 8.50 12.78 1.42
N ASN A 333 8.44 11.82 0.48
CA ASN A 333 7.45 10.75 0.55
C ASN A 333 7.75 9.77 1.68
N PHE A 334 9.02 9.49 1.98
CA PHE A 334 9.38 8.71 3.16
C PHE A 334 8.87 9.38 4.45
N LYS A 335 9.08 10.68 4.63
CA LYS A 335 8.56 11.42 5.78
C LYS A 335 7.03 11.32 5.88
N LYS A 336 6.32 11.38 4.76
CA LYS A 336 4.85 11.20 4.71
C LYS A 336 4.43 9.79 5.12
N ILE A 337 5.12 8.77 4.60
CA ILE A 337 4.86 7.36 4.93
C ILE A 337 5.16 7.08 6.41
N ALA A 338 6.25 7.66 6.95
CA ALA A 338 6.63 7.50 8.35
C ALA A 338 5.71 8.29 9.30
N SER A 339 5.13 9.41 8.86
CA SER A 339 4.23 10.24 9.68
C SER A 339 2.81 9.68 9.74
N LYS A 340 2.32 9.04 8.67
CA LYS A 340 0.99 8.43 8.63
C LYS A 340 0.95 7.09 9.39
N VAL A 341 -0.10 6.90 10.19
CA VAL A 341 -0.49 5.60 10.75
C VAL A 341 -1.92 5.36 10.33
N GLU A 342 -2.17 4.25 9.66
CA GLU A 342 -3.50 3.87 9.17
C GLU A 342 -3.83 2.48 9.71
N PHE A 343 -4.99 2.35 10.32
CA PHE A 343 -5.50 1.07 10.78
C PHE A 343 -6.47 0.52 9.76
N ARG A 344 -6.35 -0.78 9.50
CA ARG A 344 -7.26 -1.55 8.66
C ARG A 344 -7.53 -2.89 9.34
N ASP A 345 -8.76 -3.34 9.27
CA ASP A 345 -9.17 -4.68 9.65
C ASP A 345 -9.70 -5.45 8.45
N ASN A 346 -9.83 -6.76 8.67
CA ASN A 346 -10.48 -7.71 7.78
C ASN A 346 -11.70 -8.35 8.48
N SER A 347 -12.43 -7.60 9.31
CA SER A 347 -13.56 -8.14 10.05
C SER A 347 -14.70 -8.58 9.13
N SER A 348 -15.32 -9.71 9.46
CA SER A 348 -16.54 -10.19 8.80
C SER A 348 -17.76 -9.37 9.25
N ASP A 349 -18.87 -9.43 8.51
CA ASP A 349 -20.14 -8.79 8.86
C ASP A 349 -20.65 -9.10 10.28
N ALA A 350 -20.21 -10.22 10.88
CA ALA A 350 -20.54 -10.59 12.25
C ALA A 350 -19.85 -9.74 13.33
N ILE A 351 -18.82 -8.95 12.98
CA ILE A 351 -18.02 -8.16 13.92
C ILE A 351 -18.02 -6.70 13.46
N GLN A 352 -18.54 -5.80 14.28
CA GLN A 352 -18.46 -4.36 14.02
C GLN A 352 -17.22 -3.78 14.73
N ILE A 353 -16.23 -3.33 13.96
CA ILE A 353 -15.06 -2.62 14.48
C ILE A 353 -15.27 -1.11 14.34
N ARG A 354 -14.99 -0.36 15.40
CA ARG A 354 -14.98 1.12 15.38
C ARG A 354 -13.60 1.60 15.80
N TYR A 355 -13.01 2.46 14.98
CA TYR A 355 -11.73 3.09 15.27
C TYR A 355 -11.93 4.48 15.86
N MET A 356 -11.20 4.77 16.93
CA MET A 356 -11.07 6.11 17.48
C MET A 356 -9.58 6.47 17.49
N SER A 357 -9.22 7.56 16.82
CA SER A 357 -7.85 8.06 16.77
C SER A 357 -7.72 9.32 17.65
N SER A 358 -6.79 9.30 18.60
CA SER A 358 -6.39 10.49 19.36
C SER A 358 -5.04 10.98 18.86
N CYS A 359 -5.04 11.84 17.84
CA CYS A 359 -3.84 12.44 17.27
C CYS A 359 -3.46 13.74 18.01
N LEU A 360 -2.18 14.15 17.93
CA LEU A 360 -1.75 15.46 18.44
C LEU A 360 -2.46 16.58 17.68
N GLY A 361 -3.27 17.38 18.39
CA GLY A 361 -3.90 18.60 17.85
C GLY A 361 -5.42 18.56 17.62
N SER A 362 -6.11 17.46 17.94
CA SER A 362 -7.58 17.41 17.93
C SER A 362 -8.14 17.68 19.34
N HIS A 363 -8.75 18.85 19.52
CA HIS A 363 -9.64 19.16 20.65
C HIS A 363 -11.05 18.66 20.40
#